data_AF-A0ABD1SN49-F1
#
_entry.id   AF-A0ABD1SN49-F1
#
_cell.length_a   1.000
_cell.length_b   1.000
_cell.length_c   1.000
_cell.angle_alpha   90.00
_cell.angle_beta   90.00
_cell.angle_gamma   90.00
#
_symmetry.space_group_name_H-M   'P 1'
#
loop_
_entity.id
_entity.type
_entity.pdbx_description
1 polymer ?
#
loop_
_entity_poly.entity_id
_entity_poly.type
_entity_poly.pdbx_seq_one_letter_code
_entity_poly.pdbx_strand_id
1 'polypeptide(L)'
;MGNKDIEFPLMGSDDFARRKRWSRALWLLLGIIFIAIAFVGLALQGDLKFLGVRNDGKYNERIQFTNSDIVESQKAVVAADDGRCSEIGISILKMGGHAVDATVATALCLGVGSRNYG
;
A
#
# COMPACT_ATOMS: atom_id res chain seq x y z
N MET A 1 -62.78 -18.44 -35.74
CA MET A 1 -61.42 -18.56 -36.31
C MET A 1 -60.99 -17.17 -36.77
N GLY A 2 -60.02 -16.52 -36.13
CA GLY A 2 -58.59 -16.48 -36.53
C GLY A 2 -58.41 -15.45 -37.66
N ASN A 3 -57.64 -14.36 -37.61
CA ASN A 3 -56.29 -14.04 -37.08
C ASN A 3 -56.28 -12.50 -36.85
N LYS A 4 -55.91 -11.91 -35.71
CA LYS A 4 -54.55 -11.50 -35.27
C LYS A 4 -53.55 -11.15 -36.37
N ASP A 5 -53.58 -9.90 -36.83
CA ASP A 5 -52.40 -9.23 -37.39
C ASP A 5 -51.99 -8.07 -36.47
N ILE A 6 -51.22 -8.47 -35.46
CA ILE A 6 -50.16 -7.76 -34.76
C ILE A 6 -49.89 -6.31 -35.19
N GLU A 7 -50.37 -5.37 -34.37
CA GLU A 7 -49.61 -4.17 -34.05
C GLU A 7 -48.20 -4.61 -33.61
N PHE A 8 -47.17 -4.12 -34.31
CA PHE A 8 -45.83 -4.06 -33.75
C PHE A 8 -45.72 -2.72 -33.03
N PRO A 9 -45.89 -2.66 -31.70
CA PRO A 9 -45.55 -1.47 -30.97
C PRO A 9 -44.03 -1.28 -31.06
N LEU A 10 -43.65 -0.08 -31.50
CA LEU A 10 -42.31 0.48 -31.45
C LEU A 10 -41.62 0.16 -30.11
N MET A 11 -40.84 -0.92 -30.05
CA MET A 11 -40.01 -1.22 -28.91
C MET A 11 -38.63 -0.57 -29.07
N GLY A 12 -38.31 0.32 -28.13
CA GLY A 12 -36.98 0.29 -27.52
C GLY A 12 -35.92 1.27 -28.03
N SER A 13 -36.27 2.53 -28.28
CA SER A 13 -35.24 3.60 -28.34
C SER A 13 -34.98 4.25 -26.97
N ASP A 14 -35.94 4.17 -26.06
CA ASP A 14 -35.93 4.89 -24.78
C ASP A 14 -35.03 4.22 -23.72
N ASP A 15 -34.81 2.90 -23.83
CA ASP A 15 -33.98 2.15 -22.88
C ASP A 15 -32.48 2.43 -23.06
N PHE A 16 -32.00 2.74 -24.26
CA PHE A 16 -30.56 2.96 -24.49
C PHE A 16 -30.09 4.30 -23.90
N ALA A 17 -30.90 5.36 -24.06
CA ALA A 17 -30.64 6.67 -23.47
C ALA A 17 -30.78 6.67 -21.94
N ARG A 18 -31.76 5.92 -21.40
CA ARG A 18 -31.93 5.72 -19.95
C ARG A 18 -30.74 4.97 -19.36
N ARG A 19 -30.27 3.88 -19.98
CA ARG A 19 -29.11 3.08 -19.52
C ARG A 19 -27.81 3.89 -19.42
N LYS A 20 -27.53 4.82 -20.35
CA LYS A 20 -26.31 5.65 -20.32
C LYS A 20 -26.36 6.73 -19.21
N ARG A 21 -27.52 7.35 -18.99
CA ARG A 21 -27.72 8.36 -17.93
C ARG A 21 -27.73 7.72 -16.54
N TRP A 22 -28.29 6.50 -16.44
CA TRP A 22 -28.31 5.70 -15.21
C TRP A 22 -26.96 5.03 -14.93
N SER A 23 -26.15 4.72 -15.95
CA SER A 23 -24.77 4.20 -15.77
C SER A 23 -23.84 5.23 -15.10
N ARG A 24 -24.01 6.52 -15.43
CA ARG A 24 -23.29 7.62 -14.73
C ARG A 24 -23.78 7.78 -13.29
N ALA A 25 -25.09 7.68 -13.06
CA ALA A 25 -25.64 7.70 -11.71
C ALA A 25 -25.17 6.49 -10.88
N LEU A 26 -25.09 5.30 -11.47
CA LEU A 26 -24.56 4.10 -10.84
C LEU A 26 -23.07 4.25 -10.47
N TRP A 27 -22.25 4.83 -11.35
CA TRP A 27 -20.85 5.13 -11.04
C TRP A 27 -20.70 6.13 -9.90
N LEU A 28 -21.54 7.16 -9.85
CA LEU A 28 -21.56 8.11 -8.73
C LEU A 28 -21.98 7.43 -7.42
N LEU A 29 -22.99 6.56 -7.44
CA LEU A 29 -23.42 5.79 -6.27
C LEU A 29 -22.33 4.84 -5.78
N LEU A 30 -21.65 4.11 -6.69
CA LEU A 30 -20.53 3.26 -6.34
C LEU A 30 -19.35 4.06 -5.76
N GLY A 31 -19.07 5.23 -6.32
CA GLY A 31 -18.05 6.15 -5.78
C GLY A 31 -18.40 6.65 -4.38
N ILE A 32 -19.66 7.05 -4.15
CA ILE A 32 -20.15 7.49 -2.84
C ILE A 32 -20.07 6.34 -1.82
N ILE A 33 -20.42 5.11 -2.20
CA ILE A 33 -20.31 3.92 -1.35
C ILE A 33 -18.84 3.65 -1.00
N PHE A 34 -17.92 3.74 -1.97
CA PHE A 34 -16.49 3.53 -1.71
C PHE A 34 -15.91 4.60 -0.77
N ILE A 35 -16.28 5.87 -0.98
CA ILE A 35 -15.89 6.98 -0.09
C ILE A 35 -16.46 6.78 1.31
N ALA A 36 -17.71 6.33 1.44
CA ALA A 36 -18.33 6.03 2.73
C ALA A 36 -17.63 4.86 3.44
N ILE A 37 -17.27 3.79 2.73
CA ILE A 37 -16.50 2.66 3.27
C ILE A 37 -15.11 3.13 3.73
N ALA A 38 -14.43 3.97 2.95
CA ALA A 38 -13.15 4.55 3.31
C ALA A 38 -13.26 5.45 4.55
N PHE A 39 -14.29 6.29 4.64
CA PHE A 39 -14.54 7.15 5.81
C PHE A 39 -14.91 6.36 7.07
N VAL A 40 -15.74 5.32 6.94
CA VAL A 40 -16.09 4.42 8.06
C VAL A 40 -14.86 3.63 8.51
N GLY A 41 -14.05 3.12 7.58
CA GLY A 41 -12.77 2.48 7.88
C GLY A 41 -11.79 3.42 8.58
N LEU A 42 -11.73 4.69 8.13
CA LEU A 42 -10.87 5.72 8.73
C LEU A 42 -11.39 6.18 10.11
N ALA A 43 -12.70 6.24 10.32
CA ALA A 43 -13.30 6.55 11.62
C ALA A 43 -13.06 5.42 12.64
N LEU A 44 -13.06 4.15 12.18
CA LEU A 44 -12.65 3.01 12.99
C LEU A 44 -11.15 3.02 13.32
N GLN A 45 -10.32 3.76 12.56
CA GLN A 45 -8.89 3.93 12.87
C GLN A 45 -8.64 4.82 14.11
N GLY A 46 -9.67 5.51 14.62
CA GLY A 46 -9.65 6.21 15.90
C GLY A 46 -9.64 5.29 17.12
N ASP A 47 -10.27 4.11 17.03
CA ASP A 47 -10.37 3.11 18.11
C ASP A 47 -9.69 1.76 17.81
N LEU A 48 -9.28 1.48 16.56
CA LEU A 48 -8.44 0.33 16.20
C LEU A 48 -6.96 0.49 16.62
N LYS A 49 -6.68 1.27 17.67
CA LYS A 49 -5.37 1.29 18.33
C LYS A 49 -5.12 0.04 19.20
N PHE A 50 -6.08 -0.88 19.30
CA PHE A 50 -5.89 -2.17 19.99
C PHE A 50 -5.65 -3.36 19.05
N LEU A 51 -5.87 -3.25 17.73
CA LEU A 51 -5.25 -4.17 16.78
C LEU A 51 -3.87 -3.65 16.39
N GLY A 52 -3.08 -3.30 17.42
CA GLY A 52 -1.66 -3.52 17.33
C GLY A 52 -1.49 -5.00 17.02
N VAL A 53 -1.07 -5.31 15.79
CA VAL A 53 -0.17 -6.44 15.59
C VAL A 53 1.12 -6.08 16.33
N ARG A 54 1.07 -6.12 17.66
CA ARG A 54 2.15 -6.72 18.43
C ARG A 54 1.93 -8.20 18.22
N ASN A 55 2.60 -8.73 17.21
CA ASN A 55 2.92 -10.14 17.19
C ASN A 55 3.93 -10.34 18.33
N ASP A 56 3.46 -10.37 19.58
CA ASP A 56 4.19 -10.98 20.69
C ASP A 56 4.13 -12.49 20.47
N GLY A 57 4.76 -12.92 19.38
CA GLY A 57 5.04 -14.31 19.09
C GLY A 57 6.03 -14.80 20.12
N LYS A 58 5.51 -15.44 21.17
CA LYS A 58 6.28 -16.42 21.94
C LYS A 58 6.65 -17.59 21.02
N TYR A 59 7.61 -17.38 20.13
CA TYR A 59 8.32 -18.46 19.46
C TYR A 59 9.36 -19.00 20.43
N ASN A 60 8.88 -19.82 21.37
CA ASN A 60 9.73 -20.67 22.20
C ASN A 60 10.05 -21.97 21.46
N GLU A 61 10.30 -21.90 20.17
CA GLU A 61 10.80 -23.00 19.37
C GLU A 61 12.15 -22.58 18.84
N ARG A 62 13.20 -23.22 19.35
CA ARG A 62 14.59 -22.97 18.99
C ARG A 62 14.80 -23.35 17.52
N ILE A 63 14.41 -22.49 16.60
CA ILE A 63 15.11 -22.41 15.32
C ILE A 63 16.31 -21.51 15.60
N GLN A 64 17.43 -22.15 15.90
CA GLN A 64 18.73 -21.52 16.04
C GLN A 64 19.21 -21.10 14.64
N PHE A 65 18.50 -20.17 14.00
CA PHE A 65 19.11 -19.32 12.99
C PHE A 65 19.91 -18.30 13.77
N THR A 66 21.22 -18.28 13.59
CA THR A 66 22.11 -17.30 14.19
C THR A 66 21.60 -15.89 13.86
N ASN A 67 20.87 -15.29 14.81
CA ASN A 67 20.40 -13.90 14.83
C ASN A 67 21.60 -12.96 14.63
N SER A 68 21.99 -12.73 13.38
CA SER A 68 23.16 -11.91 13.08
C SER A 68 22.88 -10.74 12.14
N ASP A 69 21.66 -10.58 11.61
CA ASP A 69 21.38 -9.52 10.63
C ASP A 69 19.98 -8.88 10.69
N ILE A 70 19.17 -9.17 11.70
CA ILE A 70 17.87 -8.50 11.86
C ILE A 70 18.06 -7.27 12.75
N VAL A 71 17.92 -6.08 12.17
CA VAL A 71 18.02 -4.79 12.87
C VAL A 71 16.63 -4.14 12.90
N GLU A 72 16.10 -3.93 14.11
CA GLU A 72 14.84 -3.22 14.34
C GLU A 72 15.08 -1.85 14.98
N SER A 73 14.33 -0.84 14.55
CA SER A 73 14.38 0.51 15.12
C SER A 73 13.04 1.21 14.99
N GLN A 74 12.62 1.89 16.06
CA GLN A 74 11.37 2.65 16.09
C GLN A 74 11.42 3.94 15.26
N LYS A 75 12.62 4.46 14.99
CA LYS A 75 12.80 5.79 14.38
C LYS A 75 13.20 5.70 12.91
N ALA A 76 14.24 4.92 12.61
CA ALA A 76 14.70 4.70 11.25
C ALA A 76 15.66 3.51 11.16
N VAL A 77 15.65 2.86 9.99
CA VAL A 77 16.56 1.78 9.60
C VAL A 77 17.08 2.07 8.19
N VAL A 78 18.33 1.71 7.91
CA VAL A 78 18.92 1.73 6.57
C VAL A 78 19.52 0.35 6.33
N ALA A 79 19.16 -0.26 5.20
CA ALA A 79 19.71 -1.53 4.75
C ALA A 79 20.54 -1.29 3.48
N ALA A 80 21.75 -1.85 3.44
CA ALA A 80 22.69 -1.79 2.32
C ALA A 80 23.52 -3.08 2.28
N ASP A 81 24.14 -3.38 1.13
CA ASP A 81 24.93 -4.60 0.91
C ASP A 81 26.18 -4.70 1.81
N ASP A 82 26.66 -3.56 2.31
CA ASP A 82 27.76 -3.46 3.27
C ASP A 82 27.26 -2.79 4.56
N GLY A 83 27.47 -3.43 5.71
CA GLY A 83 27.08 -2.92 7.03
C GLY A 83 27.68 -1.55 7.36
N ARG A 84 28.89 -1.24 6.86
CA ARG A 84 29.53 0.07 7.01
C ARG A 84 28.77 1.14 6.24
N CYS A 85 28.27 0.80 5.05
CA CYS A 85 27.44 1.73 4.28
C CYS A 85 26.09 1.94 4.96
N SER A 86 25.47 0.89 5.52
CA SER A 86 24.27 1.03 6.35
C SER A 86 24.49 1.99 7.54
N GLU A 87 25.63 1.89 8.22
CA GLU A 87 25.99 2.80 9.32
C GLU A 87 26.17 4.26 8.86
N ILE A 88 26.77 4.48 7.69
CA ILE A 88 26.89 5.82 7.10
C ILE A 88 25.50 6.41 6.83
N GLY A 89 24.58 5.66 6.22
CA GLY A 89 23.21 6.11 6.00
C GLY A 89 22.48 6.45 7.31
N ILE A 90 22.67 5.61 8.34
CA ILE A 90 22.13 5.87 9.69
C ILE A 90 22.72 7.15 10.30
N SER A 91 24.00 7.45 10.08
CA SER A 91 24.62 8.67 10.59
C SER A 91 23.95 9.93 10.01
N ILE A 92 23.60 9.91 8.72
CA ILE A 92 22.88 11.02 8.07
C ILE A 92 21.49 11.22 8.68
N LEU A 93 20.76 10.12 8.93
CA LEU A 93 19.46 10.20 9.60
C LEU A 93 19.58 10.71 11.04
N LYS A 94 20.64 10.34 11.77
CA LYS A 94 20.92 10.83 13.13
C LYS A 94 21.22 12.34 13.14
N MET A 95 21.84 12.87 12.08
CA MET A 95 22.09 14.30 11.89
C MET A 95 20.83 15.09 11.48
N GLY A 96 19.69 14.42 11.31
CA GLY A 96 18.44 15.05 10.86
C GLY A 96 18.32 15.19 9.35
N GLY A 97 19.18 14.53 8.57
CA GLY A 97 19.05 14.45 7.12
C GLY A 97 17.80 13.70 6.69
N HIS A 98 17.35 13.97 5.46
CA HIS A 98 16.21 13.27 4.90
C HIS A 98 16.56 11.82 4.55
N ALA A 99 15.52 10.98 4.40
CA ALA A 99 15.69 9.62 3.89
C ALA A 99 16.46 9.61 2.56
N VAL A 100 16.20 10.59 1.68
CA VAL A 100 16.91 10.74 0.41
C VAL A 100 18.39 11.06 0.61
N ASP A 101 18.75 11.96 1.53
CA ASP A 101 20.16 12.29 1.82
C ASP A 101 20.91 11.07 2.35
N ALA A 102 20.26 10.31 3.24
CA ALA A 102 20.80 9.07 3.76
C ALA A 102 21.01 8.04 2.65
N THR A 103 20.04 7.88 1.73
CA THR A 103 20.14 7.00 0.56
C THR A 103 21.27 7.40 -0.39
N VAL A 104 21.45 8.69 -0.66
CA VAL A 104 22.55 9.18 -1.51
C VAL A 104 23.90 8.86 -0.87
N ALA A 105 24.04 9.07 0.44
CA ALA A 105 25.27 8.73 1.16
C ALA A 105 25.57 7.22 1.17
N THR A 106 24.56 6.36 1.38
CA THR A 106 24.73 4.90 1.25
C THR A 106 25.10 4.48 -0.17
N ALA A 107 24.43 5.02 -1.19
CA ALA A 107 24.71 4.70 -2.58
C ALA A 107 26.14 5.09 -3.00
N LEU A 108 26.62 6.25 -2.54
CA LEU A 108 28.01 6.67 -2.75
C LEU A 108 29.00 5.75 -2.03
N CYS A 109 28.70 5.35 -0.79
CA CYS A 109 29.52 4.40 -0.04
C CYS A 109 29.65 3.06 -0.78
N LEU A 110 28.55 2.52 -1.30
CA LEU A 110 28.58 1.29 -2.10
C LEU A 110 29.36 1.52 -3.41
N GLY A 111 29.05 2.57 -4.16
CA GLY A 111 29.68 2.85 -5.46
C GLY A 111 31.20 3.07 -5.39
N VAL A 112 31.72 3.62 -4.29
CA VAL A 112 33.16 3.84 -4.08
C VAL A 112 33.81 2.66 -3.32
N GLY A 113 33.11 2.11 -2.33
CA GLY A 113 33.60 1.04 -1.45
C GLY A 113 33.64 -0.35 -2.11
N SER A 114 32.69 -0.66 -3.01
CA SER A 114 32.62 -1.98 -3.66
C SER A 114 33.82 -2.29 -4.56
N ARG A 115 34.61 -1.30 -4.97
CA ARG A 115 35.85 -1.55 -5.74
C ARG A 115 36.98 -2.18 -4.90
N ASN A 116 36.86 -2.27 -3.58
CA ASN A 116 37.88 -2.85 -2.70
C ASN A 116 37.68 -4.34 -2.37
N TYR A 117 36.66 -5.00 -2.93
CA TYR A 117 36.39 -6.44 -2.76
C TYR A 117 36.41 -7.17 -4.12
N GLY A 118 37.48 -6.97 -4.90
CA GLY A 118 37.77 -7.69 -6.14
C GLY A 118 39.03 -8.52 -6.01
#